data_AF-E9H0H9-F1
#
_entry.id   AF-E9H0H9-F1
#
_cell.length_a   1.000
_cell.length_b   1.000
_cell.length_c   1.000
_cell.angle_alpha   90.00
_cell.angle_beta   90.00
_cell.angle_gamma   90.00
#
_symmetry.space_group_name_H-M   'P 1'
#
loop_
_entity.id
_entity.type
_entity.pdbx_description
1 polymer ?
#
loop_
_entity_poly.entity_id
_entity_poly.type
_entity_poly.pdbx_seq_one_letter_code
_entity_poly.pdbx_strand_id
1 'polypeptide(L)'
;MASQSSERLAISIAHQCTDVKIVNGMTLYKLPLRRNWTFSESSDIVKRYSFGSGWHTTSTDKTILLMGATGSGKTTWINAMINYILGVEWNDNFRFILVDEEVNRNQAHSQTQGVTAYDIHYRTGFRIPFSLTIV
;
A
#
# COMPACT_ATOMS: atom_id res chain seq x y z
N MET A 1 -6.14 -29.40 -23.89
CA MET A 1 -6.33 -27.97 -23.57
C MET A 1 -6.06 -27.78 -22.09
N ALA A 2 -4.83 -27.42 -21.71
CA ALA A 2 -4.53 -27.05 -20.33
C ALA A 2 -4.98 -25.60 -20.14
N SER A 3 -5.89 -25.35 -19.20
CA SER A 3 -6.27 -24.00 -18.80
C SER A 3 -5.01 -23.30 -18.28
N GLN A 4 -4.55 -22.25 -18.97
CA GLN A 4 -3.67 -21.28 -18.34
C GLN A 4 -4.44 -20.71 -17.14
N SER A 5 -4.11 -21.15 -15.94
CA SER A 5 -4.62 -20.52 -14.72
C SER A 5 -4.17 -19.07 -14.75
N SER A 6 -5.12 -18.13 -14.82
CA SER A 6 -4.80 -16.71 -14.73
C SER A 6 -4.05 -16.46 -13.41
N GLU A 7 -2.81 -15.98 -13.51
CA GLU A 7 -1.98 -15.67 -12.34
C GLU A 7 -2.70 -14.63 -11.47
N ARG A 8 -2.78 -14.88 -10.16
CA ARG A 8 -3.43 -13.95 -9.22
C ARG A 8 -2.64 -12.64 -9.16
N LEU A 9 -3.36 -11.53 -9.11
CA LEU A 9 -2.79 -10.18 -9.10
C LEU A 9 -1.70 -9.98 -8.03
N ALA A 10 -1.90 -10.53 -6.82
CA ALA A 10 -0.88 -10.44 -5.76
C ALA A 10 0.47 -11.03 -6.18
N ILE A 11 0.47 -12.18 -6.87
CA ILE A 11 1.69 -12.85 -7.32
C ILE A 11 2.37 -12.01 -8.40
N SER A 12 1.61 -11.51 -9.38
CA SER A 12 2.19 -10.69 -10.45
C SER A 12 2.77 -9.37 -9.94
N ILE A 13 2.17 -8.75 -8.91
CA ILE A 13 2.73 -7.55 -8.26
C ILE A 13 4.00 -7.93 -7.47
N ALA A 14 4.01 -9.05 -6.76
CA ALA A 14 5.19 -9.50 -6.01
C ALA A 14 6.42 -9.66 -6.92
N HIS A 15 6.24 -10.23 -8.13
CA HIS A 15 7.31 -10.35 -9.13
C HIS A 15 7.85 -9.00 -9.62
N GLN A 16 7.09 -7.90 -9.50
CA GLN A 16 7.50 -6.55 -9.91
C GLN A 16 8.19 -5.78 -8.79
N CYS A 17 8.15 -6.27 -7.55
CA CYS A 17 8.74 -5.59 -6.41
C CYS A 17 10.25 -5.88 -6.34
N THR A 18 11.05 -4.82 -6.21
CA THR A 18 12.52 -4.91 -6.10
C THR A 18 13.04 -4.76 -4.68
N ASP A 19 12.28 -4.07 -3.82
CA ASP A 19 12.62 -3.88 -2.42
C ASP A 19 11.95 -4.98 -1.58
N VAL A 20 12.79 -5.86 -1.04
CA VAL A 20 12.40 -7.12 -0.40
C VAL A 20 13.12 -7.28 0.93
N LYS A 21 12.37 -7.65 1.96
CA LYS A 21 12.89 -7.98 3.29
C LYS A 21 12.38 -9.35 3.72
N ILE A 22 13.25 -10.16 4.33
CA ILE A 22 12.84 -11.44 4.90
C ILE A 22 12.74 -11.28 6.41
N VAL A 23 11.58 -11.61 6.99
CA VAL A 23 11.34 -11.56 8.44
C VAL A 23 10.72 -12.89 8.86
N ASN A 24 11.39 -13.63 9.74
CA ASN A 24 10.92 -14.92 10.26
C ASN A 24 10.48 -15.92 9.16
N GLY A 25 11.19 -15.95 8.03
CA GLY A 25 10.87 -16.81 6.88
C GLY A 25 9.73 -16.31 5.99
N MET A 26 9.13 -15.15 6.29
CA MET A 26 8.14 -14.48 5.45
C MET A 26 8.80 -13.41 4.59
N THR A 27 8.48 -13.40 3.29
CA THR A 27 8.96 -12.40 2.34
C THR A 27 8.08 -11.16 2.39
N LEU A 28 8.65 -10.01 2.72
CA LEU A 28 7.97 -8.72 2.72
C LEU A 28 8.38 -7.93 1.47
N TYR A 29 7.42 -7.65 0.60
CA TYR A 29 7.61 -6.82 -0.58
C TYR A 29 7.15 -5.40 -0.29
N LYS A 30 8.04 -4.42 -0.47
CA LYS A 30 7.61 -3.03 -0.41
C LYS A 30 6.85 -2.66 -1.68
N LEU A 31 5.64 -2.16 -1.50
CA LEU A 31 4.79 -1.84 -2.62
C LEU A 31 5.40 -0.68 -3.43
N PRO A 32 5.50 -0.79 -4.77
CA PRO A 32 6.13 0.23 -5.60
C PRO A 32 5.20 1.45 -5.72
N LEU A 33 5.43 2.44 -4.86
CA LEU A 33 4.70 3.69 -4.85
C LEU A 33 5.39 4.75 -5.71
N ARG A 34 4.59 5.55 -6.42
CA ARG A 34 5.04 6.78 -7.09
C ARG A 34 4.73 7.97 -6.20
N ARG A 35 5.69 8.86 -5.98
CA ARG A 35 5.43 10.14 -5.30
C ARG A 35 4.76 11.08 -6.29
N ASN A 36 3.64 11.67 -5.90
CA ASN A 36 2.99 12.72 -6.68
C ASN A 36 3.55 14.07 -6.23
N TRP A 37 4.29 14.75 -7.12
CA TRP A 37 4.69 16.13 -6.88
C TRP A 37 3.47 17.02 -7.04
N THR A 38 3.03 17.63 -5.94
CA THR A 38 1.93 18.61 -5.99
C THR A 38 2.56 19.99 -6.14
N PHE A 39 2.21 20.70 -7.22
CA PHE A 39 2.83 21.95 -7.68
C PHE A 39 2.34 23.19 -6.89
N SER A 40 2.24 23.12 -5.55
CA SER A 40 1.88 24.29 -4.73
C SER A 40 2.85 24.48 -3.57
N GLU A 41 2.96 25.73 -3.11
CA GLU A 41 3.79 26.19 -1.99
C GLU A 41 3.50 25.47 -0.65
N SER A 42 2.46 24.63 -0.59
CA SER A 42 2.10 23.77 0.56
C SER A 42 2.75 22.37 0.52
N SER A 43 3.64 22.13 -0.44
CA SER A 43 4.17 20.80 -0.82
C SER A 43 4.99 20.07 0.26
N ASP A 44 5.48 20.76 1.29
CA ASP A 44 6.18 20.11 2.40
C ASP A 44 5.24 19.49 3.45
N ILE A 45 3.99 19.96 3.54
CA ILE A 45 3.02 19.54 4.57
C ILE A 45 2.29 18.26 4.16
N VAL A 46 2.08 18.03 2.86
CA VAL A 46 1.32 16.87 2.37
C VAL A 46 2.18 16.01 1.43
N LYS A 47 2.45 14.77 1.86
CA LYS A 47 3.17 13.78 1.06
C LYS A 47 2.16 12.83 0.44
N ARG A 48 1.96 12.92 -0.88
CA ARG A 48 1.02 12.05 -1.59
C ARG A 48 1.75 11.01 -2.43
N TYR A 49 1.31 9.76 -2.34
CA TYR A 49 1.87 8.62 -3.05
C TYR A 49 0.75 7.85 -3.75
N SER A 50 1.05 7.25 -4.90
CA SER A 50 0.08 6.44 -5.64
C SER A 50 0.64 5.06 -5.99
N PHE A 51 -0.22 4.06 -5.88
CA PHE A 51 -0.01 2.72 -6.41
C PHE A 51 -0.92 2.50 -7.63
N GLY A 52 -0.32 2.04 -8.73
CA GLY A 52 -1.02 1.92 -10.00
C GLY A 52 -1.14 3.26 -10.73
N SER A 53 -2.05 3.33 -11.69
CA SER A 53 -2.23 4.50 -12.55
C SER A 53 -3.71 4.85 -12.66
N GLY A 54 -4.05 6.13 -12.41
CA GLY A 54 -5.42 6.64 -12.35
C GLY A 54 -6.14 6.74 -13.70
N TRP A 55 -5.71 6.01 -14.74
CA TRP A 55 -6.32 6.10 -16.08
C TRP A 55 -7.71 5.44 -16.17
N HIS A 56 -8.13 4.70 -15.14
CA HIS A 56 -9.47 4.12 -15.06
C HIS A 56 -10.44 5.14 -14.44
N THR A 57 -11.04 5.97 -15.30
CA THR A 57 -11.99 7.03 -14.95
C THR A 57 -13.35 6.53 -14.42
N THR A 58 -13.56 5.21 -14.33
CA THR A 58 -14.87 4.61 -14.01
C THR A 58 -14.96 4.01 -12.60
N SER A 59 -13.86 3.90 -11.85
CA SER A 59 -13.91 3.41 -10.48
C SER A 59 -14.34 4.51 -9.52
N THR A 60 -15.31 4.24 -8.63
CA THR A 60 -15.58 5.13 -7.50
C THR A 60 -14.33 5.28 -6.64
N ASP A 61 -14.06 6.48 -6.13
CA ASP A 61 -13.01 6.71 -5.14
C ASP A 61 -13.61 6.72 -3.74
N LYS A 62 -13.00 5.98 -2.81
CA LYS A 62 -13.33 6.05 -1.38
C LYS A 62 -12.13 6.56 -0.60
N THR A 63 -12.37 7.37 0.42
CA THR A 63 -11.31 7.88 1.29
C THR A 63 -11.53 7.40 2.72
N ILE A 64 -10.47 6.94 3.35
CA ILE A 64 -10.43 6.61 4.78
C ILE A 64 -9.39 7.51 5.43
N LEU A 65 -9.77 8.14 6.54
CA LEU A 65 -8.90 8.95 7.37
C LEU A 65 -8.59 8.18 8.66
N LEU A 66 -7.31 7.92 8.91
CA LEU A 66 -6.84 7.18 10.08
C LEU A 66 -6.28 8.14 11.12
N MET A 67 -6.98 8.26 12.24
CA MET A 67 -6.56 9.08 13.37
C MET A 67 -6.38 8.25 14.64
N GLY A 68 -5.44 8.65 15.49
CA GLY A 68 -5.17 8.01 16.78
C GLY A 68 -3.77 8.30 17.30
N ALA A 69 -3.52 8.01 18.56
CA ALA A 69 -2.21 8.21 19.20
C ALA A 69 -1.10 7.37 18.54
N THR A 70 0.16 7.79 18.68
CA THR A 70 1.31 6.98 18.28
C THR A 70 1.28 5.62 18.99
N GLY A 71 1.62 4.54 18.29
CA GLY A 71 1.55 3.19 18.84
C GLY A 71 0.15 2.54 18.83
N SER A 72 -0.90 3.24 18.36
CA SER A 72 -2.26 2.68 18.27
C SER A 72 -2.46 1.65 17.13
N GLY A 73 -1.41 1.29 16.40
CA GLY A 73 -1.46 0.27 15.34
C GLY A 73 -1.92 0.76 13.95
N LYS A 74 -1.97 2.07 13.68
CA LYS A 74 -2.41 2.63 12.38
C LYS A 74 -1.62 2.05 11.20
N THR A 75 -0.29 2.04 11.29
CA THR A 75 0.58 1.47 10.25
C THR A 75 0.33 -0.01 10.04
N THR A 76 0.16 -0.77 11.12
CA THR A 76 -0.20 -2.20 11.05
C THR A 76 -1.51 -2.39 10.29
N TRP A 77 -2.50 -1.54 10.53
CA TRP A 77 -3.78 -1.58 9.83
C TRP A 77 -3.65 -1.24 8.34
N ILE A 78 -2.86 -0.22 7.99
CA ILE A 78 -2.58 0.14 6.58
C ILE A 78 -1.96 -1.06 5.85
N ASN A 79 -0.93 -1.68 6.42
CA ASN A 79 -0.27 -2.84 5.82
C ASN A 79 -1.24 -4.03 5.70
N ALA A 80 -2.06 -4.29 6.72
CA ALA A 80 -3.08 -5.34 6.67
C ALA A 80 -4.11 -5.09 5.56
N MET A 81 -4.61 -3.86 5.43
CA MET A 81 -5.55 -3.49 4.37
C MET A 81 -4.98 -3.68 2.98
N ILE A 82 -3.73 -3.30 2.73
CA ILE A 82 -3.10 -3.49 1.42
C ILE A 82 -3.04 -4.96 1.04
N ASN A 83 -2.67 -5.83 1.98
CA ASN A 83 -2.68 -7.28 1.74
C ASN A 83 -4.08 -7.79 1.41
N TYR A 84 -5.11 -7.31 2.11
CA TYR A 84 -6.50 -7.64 1.79
C TYR A 84 -6.90 -7.15 0.38
N ILE A 85 -6.65 -5.88 0.07
CA ILE A 85 -7.03 -5.24 -1.21
C ILE A 85 -6.38 -5.95 -2.39
N LEU A 86 -5.09 -6.24 -2.30
CA LEU A 86 -4.32 -6.92 -3.35
C LEU A 86 -4.61 -8.42 -3.43
N GLY A 87 -5.44 -8.94 -2.52
CA GLY A 87 -5.91 -10.32 -2.55
C GLY A 87 -4.91 -11.34 -2.03
N VAL A 88 -3.96 -10.93 -1.17
CA VAL A 88 -3.03 -11.84 -0.50
C VAL A 88 -3.81 -12.83 0.36
N GLU A 89 -3.46 -14.10 0.22
CA GLU A 89 -4.10 -15.21 0.90
C GLU A 89 -3.31 -15.61 2.14
N TRP A 90 -3.95 -16.36 3.03
CA TRP A 90 -3.32 -16.80 4.27
C TRP A 90 -2.08 -17.67 4.02
N ASN A 91 -2.17 -18.57 3.03
CA ASN A 91 -1.13 -19.53 2.67
C ASN A 91 -0.01 -18.93 1.81
N ASP A 92 -0.11 -17.65 1.42
CA ASP A 92 0.97 -16.98 0.71
C ASP A 92 2.17 -16.83 1.65
N ASN A 93 3.35 -17.18 1.14
CA ASN A 93 4.63 -17.04 1.85
C ASN A 93 5.18 -15.59 1.80
N PHE A 94 4.36 -14.63 1.37
CA PHE A 94 4.73 -13.23 1.26
C PHE A 94 3.64 -12.30 1.75
N ARG A 95 4.05 -11.05 2.06
CA ARG A 95 3.16 -9.94 2.36
C ARG A 95 3.66 -8.66 1.71
N PHE A 96 2.74 -7.75 1.43
CA PHE A 96 3.08 -6.40 1.03
C PHE A 96 3.24 -5.49 2.26
N ILE A 97 4.19 -4.57 2.20
CA ILE A 97 4.32 -3.45 3.12
C ILE A 97 4.22 -2.15 2.31
N LEU A 98 3.39 -1.22 2.79
CA LEU A 98 3.21 0.09 2.19
C LEU A 98 3.92 1.17 3.01
N VAL A 99 3.87 1.05 4.33
CA VAL A 99 4.64 1.87 5.26
C VAL A 99 5.66 0.97 5.95
N ASP A 100 6.94 1.28 5.76
CA ASP A 100 8.06 0.61 6.42
C ASP A 100 8.45 1.38 7.68
N GLU A 101 7.99 0.89 8.82
CA GLU A 101 8.52 1.32 10.11
C GLU A 101 9.84 0.60 10.33
N GLU A 102 10.95 1.20 9.92
CA GLU A 102 12.27 0.66 10.28
C GLU A 102 12.32 0.41 11.79
N VAL A 103 12.62 -0.83 12.19
CA VAL A 103 12.69 -1.30 13.58
C VAL A 103 13.67 -0.48 14.44
N ASN A 104 14.58 0.27 13.82
CA ASN A 104 15.60 1.10 14.48
C ASN A 104 15.29 2.61 14.53
N ARG A 105 14.18 3.08 13.96
CA ARG A 105 13.73 4.46 14.17
C ARG A 105 12.71 4.44 15.29
N ASN A 106 13.07 5.01 16.43
CA ASN A 106 12.19 5.20 17.59
C ASN A 106 10.76 5.48 17.13
N GLN A 107 9.77 4.76 17.66
CA GLN A 107 8.34 5.01 17.44
C GLN A 107 7.96 6.49 17.69
N ALA A 108 8.75 7.22 18.48
CA ALA A 108 8.66 8.67 18.67
C ALA A 108 8.91 9.50 17.38
N HIS A 109 9.70 9.00 16.42
CA HIS A 109 9.93 9.60 15.11
C HIS A 109 8.92 9.15 14.04
N SER A 110 7.98 8.26 14.38
CA SER A 110 6.79 7.95 13.54
C SER A 110 5.72 9.06 13.64
N GLN A 111 5.99 10.15 14.36
CA GLN A 111 5.31 11.41 14.11
C GLN A 111 5.55 11.81 12.66
N THR A 112 4.55 11.60 11.81
CA THR A 112 4.57 12.10 10.45
C THR A 112 4.66 13.62 10.52
N GLN A 113 5.80 14.19 10.12
CA GLN A 113 6.04 15.65 10.08
C GLN A 113 5.05 16.42 9.19
N GLY A 114 4.19 15.70 8.45
CA GLY A 114 3.10 16.20 7.64
C GLY A 114 2.04 15.13 7.42
N VAL A 115 0.96 15.46 6.72
CA VAL A 115 -0.08 14.50 6.33
C VAL A 115 0.44 13.62 5.20
N THR A 116 0.21 12.32 5.26
CA THR A 116 0.60 11.40 4.18
C THR A 116 -0.64 10.76 3.58
N ALA A 117 -0.80 10.86 2.26
CA ALA A 117 -1.92 10.28 1.55
C ALA A 117 -1.43 9.19 0.57
N TYR A 118 -2.12 8.07 0.54
CA TYR A 118 -1.86 6.94 -0.34
C TYR A 118 -3.06 6.67 -1.23
N ASP A 119 -2.91 6.90 -2.53
CA ASP A 119 -3.90 6.57 -3.55
C ASP A 119 -3.63 5.16 -4.08
N ILE A 120 -4.59 4.26 -3.87
CA ILE A 120 -4.52 2.88 -4.32
C ILE A 120 -5.52 2.76 -5.46
N HIS A 121 -5.03 2.91 -6.69
CA HIS A 121 -5.89 2.89 -7.87
C HIS A 121 -6.40 1.48 -8.14
N TYR A 122 -7.71 1.36 -8.34
CA TYR A 122 -8.37 0.11 -8.64
C TYR A 122 -7.75 -0.58 -9.86
N ARG A 123 -7.57 -1.89 -9.74
CA ARG A 123 -7.15 -2.77 -10.83
C ARG A 123 -7.91 -4.08 -10.74
N THR A 124 -8.19 -4.68 -11.90
CA THR A 124 -8.78 -6.02 -11.97
C THR A 124 -7.98 -7.00 -11.12
N GLY A 125 -8.65 -7.69 -10.21
CA GLY A 125 -8.03 -8.60 -9.24
C GLY A 125 -7.97 -8.03 -7.81
N PHE A 126 -8.32 -6.76 -7.59
CA PHE A 126 -8.55 -6.24 -6.24
C PHE A 126 -9.77 -6.92 -5.60
N ARG A 127 -9.74 -7.08 -4.27
CA ARG A 127 -10.91 -7.53 -3.50
C ARG A 127 -12.00 -6.49 -3.33
N ILE A 128 -11.71 -5.23 -3.64
CA ILE A 128 -12.64 -4.10 -3.58
C ILE A 128 -12.89 -3.57 -5.00
N PRO A 129 -14.14 -3.19 -5.35
CA PRO A 129 -14.47 -2.71 -6.69
C PRO A 129 -14.32 -1.18 -6.82
N PHE A 130 -13.33 -0.59 -6.13
CA PHE A 130 -13.11 0.85 -6.09
C PHE A 130 -11.66 1.20 -5.80
N SER A 131 -11.26 2.41 -6.14
CA SER A 131 -9.99 2.99 -5.74
C SER A 131 -10.10 3.49 -4.30
N LEU A 132 -9.01 3.39 -3.55
CA LEU A 132 -8.97 3.75 -2.14
C LEU A 132 -7.87 4.77 -1.86
N THR A 133 -8.25 5.89 -1.24
CA THR A 133 -7.33 6.85 -0.65
C THR A 133 -7.25 6.60 0.85
N ILE A 134 -6.05 6.45 1.39
CA ILE A 134 -5.80 6.39 2.83
C ILE A 134 -5.03 7.66 3.23
N VAL A 135 -5.54 8.38 4.23
CA VAL A 135 -4.92 9.58 4.81
C VAL A 135 -4.59 9.33 6.28
#